data_AF-A0A2J6T3P6-F1
#
_entry.id   AF-A0A2J6T3P6-F1
#
_cell.length_a   1.000
_cell.length_b   1.000
_cell.length_c   1.000
_cell.angle_alpha   90.00
_cell.angle_beta   90.00
_cell.angle_gamma   90.00
#
_symmetry.space_group_name_H-M   'P 1'
#
loop_
_entity.id
_entity.type
_entity.pdbx_description
1 polymer ?
#
loop_
_entity_poly.entity_id
_entity_poly.type
_entity_poly.pdbx_seq_one_letter_code
_entity_poly.pdbx_strand_id
1 'polypeptide(L)'
;MSTRLPLHEFKITHSDWPTTAPSAETPIVNPLSLLLCRYPNGAYLSNPNFMLLYSRENAYDRYVDRLYGSLTAGSSAPLDRPRKKGAQTFWMKTHSENEGLLELLEAAGILKRTGQTFKQGFATLVAVETQLVDGQWAEVCHNQKCGKREQLEAEGGRMKRCSRCRDVWYCNAECQKAGWPEHRGGCKVYKEAAEKRAAVEEETV
;
A
#
# COMPACT_ATOMS: atom_id res chain seq x y z
N MET A 1 4.55 10.73 23.30
CA MET A 1 3.57 9.77 22.74
C MET A 1 3.58 9.93 21.23
N SER A 2 3.60 8.83 20.46
CA SER A 2 3.62 8.89 18.99
C SER A 2 2.34 9.55 18.48
N THR A 3 2.44 10.60 17.68
CA THR A 3 1.30 11.34 17.10
C THR A 3 0.73 10.70 15.84
N ARG A 4 1.20 9.50 15.46
CA ARG A 4 0.78 8.82 14.23
C ARG A 4 -0.50 8.04 14.44
N LEU A 5 -1.41 8.15 13.47
CA LEU A 5 -2.66 7.39 13.43
C LEU A 5 -2.39 5.88 13.39
N PRO A 6 -3.28 5.05 13.96
CA PRO A 6 -3.18 3.59 13.83
C PRO A 6 -3.39 3.16 12.37
N LEU A 7 -2.85 1.99 12.01
CA LEU A 7 -3.17 1.35 10.74
C LEU A 7 -4.67 1.05 10.68
N HIS A 8 -5.26 1.18 9.50
CA HIS A 8 -6.66 0.92 9.26
C HIS A 8 -6.84 -0.47 8.64
N GLU A 9 -7.43 -1.40 9.39
CA GLU A 9 -7.90 -2.68 8.85
C GLU A 9 -9.30 -2.58 8.29
N PHE A 10 -9.55 -3.35 7.24
CA PHE A 10 -10.89 -3.61 6.73
C PHE A 10 -11.07 -5.10 6.51
N LYS A 11 -12.32 -5.52 6.36
CA LYS A 11 -12.71 -6.92 6.25
C LYS A 11 -13.35 -7.19 4.90
N ILE A 12 -12.95 -8.29 4.26
CA ILE A 12 -13.57 -8.78 3.03
C ILE A 12 -14.22 -10.13 3.29
N THR A 13 -15.42 -10.29 2.74
CA THR A 13 -16.22 -11.51 2.83
C THR A 13 -16.29 -12.14 1.44
N HIS A 14 -15.98 -13.42 1.36
CA HIS A 14 -16.12 -14.23 0.15
C HIS A 14 -16.98 -15.45 0.45
N SER A 15 -17.92 -15.79 -0.44
CA SER A 15 -18.85 -16.92 -0.23
C SER A 15 -18.14 -18.26 -0.09
N ASP A 16 -17.01 -18.40 -0.77
CA ASP A 16 -16.31 -19.69 -0.90
C ASP A 16 -15.34 -19.97 0.27
N TRP A 17 -15.25 -19.06 1.25
CA TRP A 17 -14.36 -19.24 2.42
C TRP A 17 -15.14 -19.67 3.67
N PRO A 18 -14.53 -20.51 4.53
CA PRO A 18 -15.22 -21.05 5.70
C PRO A 18 -15.45 -19.96 6.77
N THR A 19 -16.55 -20.07 7.49
CA THR A 19 -16.93 -19.17 8.60
C THR A 19 -16.50 -19.70 9.98
N THR A 20 -15.88 -20.87 10.03
CA THR A 20 -15.39 -21.52 11.25
C THR A 20 -14.01 -20.99 11.65
N ALA A 21 -13.51 -21.40 12.82
CA ALA A 21 -12.14 -21.10 13.22
C ALA A 21 -11.14 -21.68 12.18
N PRO A 22 -10.02 -20.98 11.93
CA PRO A 22 -9.01 -21.46 10.98
C PRO A 22 -8.36 -22.76 11.49
N SER A 23 -8.01 -23.66 10.57
CA SER A 23 -7.31 -24.92 10.83
C SER A 23 -6.18 -25.16 9.81
N ALA A 24 -5.41 -26.23 9.97
CA ALA A 24 -4.39 -26.63 8.98
C ALA A 24 -5.01 -26.99 7.61
N GLU A 25 -6.21 -27.59 7.61
CA GLU A 25 -6.96 -27.94 6.41
C GLU A 25 -7.67 -26.73 5.79
N THR A 26 -8.08 -25.76 6.62
CA THR A 26 -8.81 -24.56 6.22
C THR A 26 -8.20 -23.31 6.87
N PRO A 27 -7.09 -22.79 6.34
CA PRO A 27 -6.31 -21.76 7.03
C PRO A 27 -6.85 -20.32 6.87
N ILE A 28 -7.85 -20.13 6.00
CA ILE A 28 -8.48 -18.85 5.67
C ILE A 28 -9.89 -18.85 6.24
N VAL A 29 -10.35 -17.72 6.78
CA VAL A 29 -11.70 -17.57 7.33
C VAL A 29 -12.44 -16.36 6.77
N ASN A 30 -13.76 -16.38 6.89
CA ASN A 30 -14.62 -15.25 6.59
C ASN A 30 -15.05 -14.53 7.89
N PRO A 31 -14.87 -13.20 7.99
CA PRO A 31 -14.21 -12.32 7.03
C PRO A 31 -12.68 -12.32 7.13
N LEU A 32 -12.01 -12.09 6.01
CA LEU A 32 -10.56 -11.87 5.98
C LEU A 32 -10.22 -10.42 6.34
N SER A 33 -9.34 -10.23 7.31
CA SER A 33 -8.84 -8.91 7.70
C SER A 33 -7.64 -8.48 6.84
N LEU A 34 -7.77 -7.35 6.17
CA LEU A 34 -6.79 -6.81 5.22
C LEU A 34 -6.31 -5.41 5.63
N LEU A 35 -5.10 -5.08 5.18
CA LEU A 35 -4.50 -3.74 5.23
C LEU A 35 -4.20 -3.26 3.82
N LEU A 36 -4.44 -1.98 3.56
CA LEU A 36 -3.80 -1.28 2.45
C LEU A 36 -2.31 -1.10 2.80
N CYS A 37 -1.43 -1.48 1.89
CA CYS A 37 0.02 -1.39 2.09
C CYS A 37 0.68 -0.67 0.93
N ARG A 38 1.59 0.25 1.23
CA ARG A 38 2.42 0.91 0.24
C ARG A 38 3.80 0.25 0.15
N TYR A 39 4.18 -0.15 -1.06
CA TYR A 39 5.45 -0.81 -1.35
C TYR A 39 6.44 0.17 -2.00
N PRO A 40 7.71 0.22 -1.54
CA PRO A 40 8.67 1.21 -2.03
C PRO A 40 9.28 0.89 -3.41
N ASN A 41 9.17 -0.35 -3.91
CA ASN A 41 9.95 -0.86 -5.06
C ASN A 41 9.13 -1.15 -6.33
N GLY A 42 8.06 -0.41 -6.62
CA GLY A 42 7.40 -0.58 -7.92
C GLY A 42 8.16 0.09 -9.05
N ALA A 43 8.02 -0.48 -10.25
CA ALA A 43 8.68 -0.01 -11.47
C ALA A 43 8.27 1.42 -11.88
N TYR A 44 7.22 1.98 -11.29
CA TYR A 44 6.62 3.26 -11.67
C TYR A 44 6.56 4.18 -10.47
N LEU A 45 7.63 4.96 -10.26
CA LEU A 45 7.70 5.94 -9.18
C LEU A 45 6.77 7.14 -9.39
N SER A 46 6.07 7.22 -10.53
CA SER A 46 4.99 8.18 -10.76
C SER A 46 3.76 7.89 -9.88
N ASN A 47 3.47 6.62 -9.62
CA ASN A 47 2.37 6.19 -8.76
C ASN A 47 2.90 5.62 -7.45
N PRO A 48 2.25 5.86 -6.30
CA PRO A 48 2.49 5.08 -5.10
C PRO A 48 2.02 3.62 -5.36
N ASN A 49 2.86 2.65 -5.01
CA ASN A 49 2.54 1.24 -5.23
C ASN A 49 1.74 0.70 -4.06
N PHE A 50 0.43 0.61 -4.22
CA PHE A 50 -0.49 0.07 -3.23
C PHE A 50 -0.84 -1.39 -3.53
N MET A 51 -0.89 -2.16 -2.46
CA MET A 51 -1.21 -3.58 -2.43
C MET A 51 -2.16 -3.83 -1.26
N LEU A 52 -2.97 -4.89 -1.36
CA LEU A 52 -3.75 -5.42 -0.25
C LEU A 52 -3.01 -6.59 0.35
N LEU A 53 -2.84 -6.56 1.67
CA LEU A 53 -2.17 -7.61 2.40
C LEU A 53 -3.05 -8.14 3.54
N TYR A 54 -2.84 -9.40 3.92
CA TYR A 54 -3.36 -9.90 5.19
C TYR A 54 -2.81 -9.08 6.35
N SER A 55 -3.73 -8.63 7.20
CA SER A 55 -3.43 -7.79 8.36
C SER A 55 -2.56 -8.50 9.40
N ARG A 56 -2.57 -9.83 9.39
CA ARG A 56 -1.91 -10.73 10.35
C ARG A 56 -1.23 -11.89 9.66
N GLU A 57 -0.30 -12.52 10.37
CA GLU A 57 0.32 -13.76 9.91
C GLU A 57 -0.67 -14.93 9.97
N ASN A 58 -0.58 -15.81 8.96
CA ASN A 58 -1.30 -17.06 8.99
C ASN A 58 -0.55 -18.06 9.89
N ALA A 59 -1.10 -18.35 11.07
CA ALA A 59 -0.49 -19.25 12.04
C ALA A 59 -0.41 -20.71 11.56
N TYR A 60 -1.19 -21.09 10.54
CA TYR A 60 -1.28 -22.44 10.01
C TYR A 60 -0.44 -22.66 8.74
N ASP A 61 -0.06 -21.58 8.05
CA ASP A 61 0.78 -21.65 6.86
C ASP A 61 1.73 -20.44 6.77
N ARG A 62 2.99 -20.69 7.10
CA ARG A 62 4.08 -19.69 7.05
C ARG A 62 4.60 -19.41 5.64
N TYR A 63 4.19 -20.18 4.63
CA TYR A 63 4.68 -20.06 3.26
C TYR A 63 3.71 -19.30 2.35
N VAL A 64 2.47 -19.08 2.78
CA VAL A 64 1.49 -18.25 2.06
C VAL A 64 1.99 -16.81 1.99
N ASP A 65 2.04 -16.26 0.78
CA ASP A 65 2.34 -14.85 0.57
C ASP A 65 1.27 -14.01 1.28
N ARG A 66 1.70 -12.96 1.97
CA ARG A 66 0.79 -12.00 2.61
C ARG A 66 0.07 -11.14 1.58
N LEU A 67 0.49 -11.17 0.31
CA LEU A 67 -0.13 -10.43 -0.78
C LEU A 67 -1.49 -11.05 -1.15
N TYR A 68 -2.55 -10.28 -0.94
CA TYR A 68 -3.88 -10.59 -1.44
C TYR A 68 -4.07 -10.09 -2.87
N GLY A 69 -3.66 -8.84 -3.15
CA GLY A 69 -3.80 -8.25 -4.49
C GLY A 69 -2.91 -7.03 -4.70
N SER A 70 -2.41 -6.85 -5.92
CA SER A 70 -1.62 -5.68 -6.31
C SER A 70 -2.51 -4.68 -7.05
N LEU A 71 -2.74 -3.50 -6.47
CA LEU A 71 -3.75 -2.57 -6.97
C LEU A 71 -3.17 -1.59 -8.00
N THR A 72 -1.98 -1.05 -7.75
CA THR A 72 -1.44 0.03 -8.57
C THR A 72 -1.04 -0.44 -9.97
N ALA A 73 -1.51 0.31 -10.97
CA ALA A 73 -1.11 0.19 -12.35
C ALA A 73 0.18 0.98 -12.63
N GLY A 74 1.01 0.39 -13.49
CA GLY A 74 2.18 1.06 -14.02
C GLY A 74 1.84 2.02 -15.14
N SER A 75 1.72 3.31 -14.83
CA SER A 75 1.37 4.33 -15.82
C SER A 75 2.08 5.65 -15.53
N SER A 76 2.47 6.34 -16.60
CA SER A 76 2.96 7.72 -16.60
C SER A 76 1.88 8.73 -17.03
N ALA A 77 0.64 8.27 -17.25
CA ALA A 77 -0.47 9.13 -17.62
C ALA A 77 -0.72 10.20 -16.55
N PRO A 78 -1.02 11.46 -16.93
CA PRO A 78 -1.36 12.51 -15.99
C PRO A 78 -2.49 12.08 -15.06
N LEU A 79 -2.38 12.39 -13.78
CA LEU A 79 -3.32 12.00 -12.74
C LEU A 79 -3.64 13.20 -11.86
N ASP A 80 -4.91 13.38 -11.50
CA ASP A 80 -5.30 14.47 -10.62
C ASP A 80 -4.76 14.27 -9.22
N ARG A 81 -4.63 15.40 -8.53
CA ARG A 81 -4.08 15.50 -7.18
C ARG A 81 -5.09 14.94 -6.17
N PRO A 82 -4.64 14.35 -5.04
CA PRO A 82 -5.53 13.97 -3.96
C PRO A 82 -6.22 15.22 -3.38
N ARG A 83 -7.52 15.13 -3.12
CA ARG A 83 -8.30 16.22 -2.50
C ARG A 83 -8.01 16.34 -1.01
N LYS A 84 -7.68 15.24 -0.34
CA LYS A 84 -7.41 15.19 1.10
C LYS A 84 -5.90 15.28 1.38
N LYS A 85 -5.52 16.16 2.32
CA LYS A 85 -4.13 16.29 2.80
C LYS A 85 -3.60 14.95 3.30
N GLY A 86 -2.40 14.56 2.85
CA GLY A 86 -1.79 13.27 3.18
C GLY A 86 -2.46 12.04 2.58
N ALA A 87 -3.45 12.18 1.69
CA ALA A 87 -3.93 11.09 0.85
C ALA A 87 -3.05 10.92 -0.40
N GLN A 88 -3.30 9.87 -1.17
CA GLN A 88 -2.57 9.53 -2.37
C GLN A 88 -3.54 9.23 -3.52
N THR A 89 -3.24 9.73 -4.72
CA THR A 89 -3.91 9.29 -5.95
C THR A 89 -3.02 8.30 -6.71
N PHE A 90 -3.63 7.30 -7.32
CA PHE A 90 -2.94 6.39 -8.24
C PHE A 90 -3.91 5.81 -9.28
N TRP A 91 -3.33 5.32 -10.38
CA TRP A 91 -4.05 4.49 -11.33
C TRP A 91 -4.20 3.07 -10.78
N MET A 92 -5.42 2.58 -10.63
CA MET A 92 -5.70 1.21 -10.18
C MET A 92 -6.02 0.30 -11.37
N LYS A 93 -5.56 -0.95 -11.30
CA LYS A 93 -6.05 -2.06 -12.14
C LYS A 93 -7.31 -2.63 -11.48
N THR A 94 -8.43 -2.63 -12.20
CA THR A 94 -9.74 -3.11 -11.70
C THR A 94 -10.22 -4.36 -12.44
N HIS A 95 -9.30 -5.14 -12.98
CA HIS A 95 -9.55 -6.34 -13.78
C HIS A 95 -8.71 -7.51 -13.27
N SER A 96 -8.94 -8.70 -13.82
CA SER A 96 -8.23 -9.94 -13.44
C SER A 96 -8.38 -10.22 -11.94
N GLU A 97 -7.29 -10.37 -11.20
CA GLU A 97 -7.30 -10.65 -9.76
C GLU A 97 -7.93 -9.53 -8.90
N ASN A 98 -8.12 -8.34 -9.47
CA ASN A 98 -8.70 -7.19 -8.78
C ASN A 98 -10.16 -6.91 -9.13
N GLU A 99 -10.81 -7.80 -9.89
CA GLU A 99 -12.23 -7.65 -10.23
C GLU A 99 -13.11 -7.59 -8.96
N GLY A 100 -13.99 -6.59 -8.88
CA GLY A 100 -14.85 -6.35 -7.72
C GLY A 100 -14.17 -5.74 -6.48
N LEU A 101 -12.83 -5.67 -6.43
CA LEU A 101 -12.13 -5.14 -5.25
C LEU A 101 -12.33 -3.65 -5.06
N LEU A 102 -12.47 -2.87 -6.13
CA LEU A 102 -12.63 -1.41 -6.00
C LEU A 102 -13.95 -1.08 -5.28
N GLU A 103 -15.04 -1.77 -5.60
CA GLU A 103 -16.34 -1.61 -4.96
C GLU A 103 -16.26 -1.91 -3.46
N LEU A 104 -15.56 -2.98 -3.08
CA LEU A 104 -15.35 -3.36 -1.68
C LEU A 104 -14.49 -2.34 -0.94
N LEU A 105 -13.45 -1.81 -1.59
CA LEU A 105 -12.58 -0.78 -1.02
C LEU A 105 -13.30 0.57 -0.87
N GLU A 106 -14.22 0.91 -1.77
CA GLU A 106 -15.08 2.09 -1.63
C GLU A 106 -16.10 1.91 -0.50
N ALA A 107 -16.75 0.75 -0.41
CA ALA A 107 -17.68 0.43 0.68
C ALA A 107 -17.01 0.45 2.05
N ALA A 108 -15.74 0.03 2.12
CA ALA A 108 -14.92 0.06 3.33
C ALA A 108 -14.33 1.46 3.64
N GLY A 109 -14.54 2.46 2.78
CA GLY A 109 -13.97 3.79 2.96
C GLY A 109 -12.45 3.83 2.88
N ILE A 110 -11.84 2.96 2.07
CA ILE A 110 -10.39 2.87 1.85
C ILE A 110 -9.98 3.68 0.63
N LEU A 111 -10.73 3.54 -0.47
CA LEU A 111 -10.50 4.23 -1.73
C LEU A 111 -11.76 4.98 -2.18
N LYS A 112 -11.59 5.89 -3.13
CA LYS A 112 -12.68 6.56 -3.84
C LYS A 112 -12.27 6.85 -5.27
N ARG A 113 -13.15 6.59 -6.24
CA ARG A 113 -12.94 7.00 -7.64
C ARG A 113 -12.84 8.52 -7.76
N THR A 114 -11.86 8.99 -8.53
CA THR A 114 -11.74 10.44 -8.85
C THR A 114 -12.66 10.85 -10.00
N GLY A 115 -13.07 9.87 -10.83
CA GLY A 115 -13.79 10.08 -12.08
C GLY A 115 -12.89 10.01 -13.33
N GLN A 116 -11.56 10.04 -13.17
CA GLN A 116 -10.66 9.89 -14.31
C GLN A 116 -10.47 8.42 -14.72
N THR A 117 -10.37 8.21 -16.03
CA THR A 117 -10.05 6.91 -16.61
C THR A 117 -8.98 7.08 -17.67
N PHE A 118 -8.10 6.09 -17.82
CA PHE A 118 -7.06 6.10 -18.84
C PHE A 118 -6.97 4.75 -19.55
N LYS A 119 -7.08 4.75 -20.88
CA LYS A 119 -6.96 3.53 -21.68
C LYS A 119 -5.48 3.24 -21.95
N GLN A 120 -4.98 2.11 -21.45
CA GLN A 120 -3.61 1.63 -21.66
C GLN A 120 -3.65 0.24 -22.31
N GLY A 121 -3.47 0.21 -23.63
CA GLY A 121 -3.65 -1.02 -24.42
C GLY A 121 -5.09 -1.54 -24.33
N PHE A 122 -5.24 -2.79 -23.86
CA PHE A 122 -6.55 -3.44 -23.65
C PHE A 122 -7.17 -3.16 -22.28
N ALA A 123 -6.42 -2.56 -21.36
CA ALA A 123 -6.90 -2.23 -20.03
C ALA A 123 -7.41 -0.78 -19.96
N THR A 124 -8.51 -0.57 -19.25
CA THR A 124 -8.90 0.76 -18.77
C THR A 124 -8.50 0.88 -17.31
N LEU A 125 -7.63 1.84 -17.01
CA LEU A 125 -7.21 2.17 -15.66
C LEU A 125 -8.20 3.17 -15.07
N VAL A 126 -8.48 3.01 -13.79
CA VAL A 126 -9.36 3.90 -13.03
C VAL A 126 -8.50 4.66 -12.03
N ALA A 127 -8.61 5.98 -12.02
CA ALA A 127 -7.96 6.81 -11.03
C ALA A 127 -8.72 6.74 -9.70
N VAL A 128 -8.00 6.46 -8.63
CA VAL A 128 -8.53 6.37 -7.28
C VAL A 128 -7.72 7.24 -6.33
N GLU A 129 -8.39 7.74 -5.29
CA GLU A 129 -7.80 8.47 -4.17
C GLU A 129 -7.97 7.66 -2.89
N THR A 130 -6.91 7.56 -2.09
CA THR A 130 -7.01 6.97 -0.75
C THR A 130 -7.87 7.85 0.16
N GLN A 131 -8.86 7.25 0.82
CA GLN A 131 -9.58 7.92 1.90
C GLN A 131 -8.78 7.89 3.21
N LEU A 132 -7.87 6.93 3.33
CA LEU A 132 -6.81 6.88 4.32
C LEU A 132 -5.78 8.00 4.09
N VAL A 133 -5.08 8.42 5.15
CA VAL A 133 -3.95 9.36 5.07
C VAL A 133 -2.66 8.74 5.61
N ASP A 134 -1.55 9.45 5.41
CA ASP A 134 -0.21 9.12 5.92
C ASP A 134 -0.27 8.51 7.34
N GLY A 135 0.15 7.26 7.42
CA GLY A 135 0.19 6.50 8.66
C GLY A 135 -1.00 5.58 8.92
N GLN A 136 -2.07 5.65 8.14
CA GLN A 136 -3.21 4.74 8.25
C GLN A 136 -3.10 3.50 7.34
N TRP A 137 -2.15 3.47 6.42
CA TRP A 137 -1.80 2.27 5.66
C TRP A 137 -0.45 1.71 6.12
N ALA A 138 -0.22 0.43 5.83
CA ALA A 138 1.01 -0.26 6.13
C ALA A 138 2.14 0.17 5.19
N GLU A 139 3.37 0.12 5.69
CA GLU A 139 4.59 0.39 4.93
C GLU A 139 5.51 -0.83 4.96
N VAL A 140 6.35 -0.99 3.94
CA VAL A 140 7.33 -2.09 3.87
C VAL A 140 8.74 -1.57 4.07
N CYS A 141 9.52 -2.30 4.86
CA CYS A 141 10.93 -2.02 5.04
C CYS A 141 11.67 -2.18 3.71
N HIS A 142 12.33 -1.10 3.28
CA HIS A 142 13.05 -1.03 2.00
C HIS A 142 14.36 -1.82 1.99
N ASN A 143 14.83 -2.32 3.13
CA ASN A 143 15.88 -3.34 3.13
C ASN A 143 15.29 -4.62 2.55
N GLN A 144 15.67 -4.98 1.32
CA GLN A 144 15.11 -6.14 0.61
C GLN A 144 15.34 -7.46 1.37
N LYS A 145 16.43 -7.55 2.15
CA LYS A 145 16.71 -8.70 3.02
C LYS A 145 15.85 -8.75 4.29
N CYS A 146 15.17 -7.65 4.63
CA CYS A 146 14.28 -7.59 5.78
C CYS A 146 12.84 -7.91 5.38
N GLY A 147 12.27 -7.19 4.42
CA GLY A 147 10.90 -7.41 3.93
C GLY A 147 9.77 -7.24 4.97
N LYS A 148 10.10 -6.89 6.22
CA LYS A 148 9.10 -6.65 7.27
C LYS A 148 8.14 -5.56 6.85
N ARG A 149 6.88 -5.74 7.21
CA ARG A 149 5.76 -4.84 6.89
C ARG A 149 5.18 -4.33 8.20
N GLU A 150 4.72 -3.08 8.24
CA GLU A 150 3.92 -2.64 9.38
C GLU A 150 2.60 -3.41 9.40
N GLN A 151 2.21 -3.89 10.57
CA GLN A 151 0.97 -4.64 10.81
C GLN A 151 0.38 -4.19 12.15
N LEU A 152 -0.91 -4.49 12.36
CA LEU A 152 -1.61 -4.09 13.58
C LEU A 152 -1.05 -4.74 14.85
N GLU A 153 -0.51 -5.95 14.74
CA GLU A 153 0.04 -6.73 15.86
C GLU A 153 1.56 -6.56 16.05
N ALA A 154 2.21 -5.70 15.27
CA ALA A 154 3.67 -5.55 15.32
C ALA A 154 4.14 -4.83 16.60
N GLU A 155 4.91 -5.53 17.44
CA GLU A 155 5.46 -4.99 18.70
C GLU A 155 6.56 -3.92 18.51
N GLY A 156 7.11 -3.77 17.28
CA GLY A 156 8.31 -2.97 16.99
C GLY A 156 8.13 -1.46 16.77
N GLY A 157 6.94 -0.91 17.03
CA GLY A 157 6.63 0.51 16.77
C GLY A 157 6.60 0.87 15.27
N ARG A 158 6.34 2.14 14.96
CA ARG A 158 6.26 2.63 13.58
C ARG A 158 7.64 2.74 12.92
N MET A 159 7.74 2.28 11.68
CA MET A 159 8.91 2.43 10.82
C MET A 159 9.33 3.89 10.67
N LYS A 160 10.61 4.07 10.33
CA LYS A 160 11.24 5.37 10.12
C LYS A 160 11.46 5.62 8.63
N ARG A 161 11.20 6.85 8.18
CA ARG A 161 11.49 7.26 6.81
C ARG A 161 12.97 7.54 6.63
N CYS A 162 13.47 7.30 5.42
CA CYS A 162 14.73 7.90 4.99
C CYS A 162 14.63 9.43 5.11
N SER A 163 15.51 10.06 5.89
CA SER A 163 15.49 11.51 6.09
C SER A 163 15.78 12.31 4.81
N ARG A 164 16.47 11.70 3.84
CA ARG A 164 16.87 12.34 2.58
C ARG A 164 15.76 12.35 1.53
N CYS A 165 15.21 11.18 1.18
CA CYS A 165 14.16 11.11 0.16
C CYS A 165 12.75 11.23 0.71
N ARG A 166 12.56 10.91 2.01
CA ARG A 166 11.26 10.89 2.70
C ARG A 166 10.21 9.96 2.09
N ASP A 167 10.60 9.09 1.18
CA ASP A 167 9.68 8.21 0.43
C ASP A 167 9.73 6.74 0.84
N VAL A 168 10.91 6.26 1.27
CA VAL A 168 11.09 4.85 1.68
C VAL A 168 11.16 4.71 3.20
N TRP A 169 10.75 3.54 3.69
CA TRP A 169 10.64 3.23 5.11
C TRP A 169 11.60 2.11 5.53
N TYR A 170 12.04 2.15 6.79
CA TYR A 170 12.86 1.14 7.41
C TYR A 170 12.36 0.86 8.82
N CYS A 171 12.47 -0.40 9.28
CA CYS A 171 12.18 -0.77 10.66
C CYS A 171 12.93 0.12 11.65
N ASN A 172 14.22 0.31 11.41
CA ASN A 172 15.12 1.04 12.28
C ASN A 172 16.38 1.50 11.49
N ALA A 173 17.31 2.16 12.20
CA ALA A 173 18.56 2.64 11.62
C ALA A 173 19.47 1.50 11.11
N GLU A 174 19.40 0.31 11.71
CA GLU A 174 20.18 -0.85 11.27
C GLU A 174 19.70 -1.34 9.91
N CYS A 175 18.38 -1.49 9.72
CA CYS A 175 17.79 -1.81 8.43
C CYS A 175 18.10 -0.74 7.38
N GLN A 176 18.11 0.55 7.75
CA GLN A 176 18.51 1.62 6.83
C GLN A 176 19.97 1.47 6.38
N LYS A 177 20.90 1.23 7.31
CA LYS A 177 22.33 1.03 6.99
C LYS A 177 22.52 -0.19 6.11
N ALA A 178 21.87 -1.30 6.45
CA ALA A 178 21.95 -2.56 5.69
C ALA A 178 21.37 -2.43 4.27
N GLY A 179 20.25 -1.70 4.11
CA GLY A 179 19.62 -1.47 2.81
C GLY A 179 20.22 -0.31 2.00
N TRP A 180 21.21 0.42 2.54
CA TRP A 180 21.80 1.58 1.86
C TRP A 180 22.48 1.27 0.52
N PRO A 181 23.24 0.15 0.35
CA PRO A 181 23.89 -0.16 -0.93
C PRO A 181 22.93 -0.23 -2.12
N GLU A 182 21.72 -0.74 -1.88
CA GLU A 182 20.63 -0.83 -2.87
C GLU A 182 19.89 0.51 -3.00
N HIS A 183 19.60 1.18 -1.88
CA HIS A 183 18.85 2.43 -1.86
C HIS A 183 19.60 3.62 -2.48
N ARG A 184 20.92 3.72 -2.28
CA ARG A 184 21.72 4.92 -2.59
C ARG A 184 21.56 5.41 -4.03
N GLY A 185 21.47 4.49 -4.99
CA GLY A 185 21.31 4.80 -6.41
C GLY A 185 19.92 5.37 -6.73
N GLY A 186 18.88 4.85 -6.08
CA GLY A 186 17.50 5.32 -6.23
C GLY A 186 17.13 6.52 -5.36
N CYS A 187 17.89 6.81 -4.28
CA CYS A 187 17.52 7.82 -3.27
C CYS A 187 17.18 9.19 -3.87
N LYS A 188 17.90 9.63 -4.90
CA LYS A 188 17.60 10.91 -5.58
C LYS A 188 16.29 10.84 -6.36
N VAL A 189 16.06 9.76 -7.10
CA VAL A 189 14.84 9.54 -7.88
C VAL A 189 13.62 9.45 -6.97
N TYR A 190 13.72 8.73 -5.84
CA TYR A 190 12.68 8.68 -4.83
C TYR A 190 12.36 10.07 -4.27
N LYS A 191 13.39 10.88 -4.02
CA LYS A 191 13.22 12.25 -3.53
C LYS A 191 12.43 13.08 -4.54
N GLU A 192 12.84 13.08 -5.80
CA GLU A 192 12.16 13.82 -6.87
C GLU A 192 10.71 13.35 -7.07
N ALA A 193 10.47 12.04 -6.98
CA ALA A 193 9.13 11.48 -7.05
C ALA A 193 8.25 11.91 -5.88
N ALA A 194 8.78 11.89 -4.66
CA ALA A 194 8.08 12.35 -3.46
C ALA A 194 7.81 13.86 -3.51
N GLU A 195 8.77 14.66 -3.95
CA GLU A 195 8.61 16.11 -4.14
C GLU A 195 7.58 16.41 -5.23
N LYS A 196 7.54 15.66 -6.33
CA LYS A 196 6.47 15.80 -7.33
C LYS A 196 5.10 15.48 -6.74
N ARG A 197 4.97 14.42 -5.94
CA ARG A 197 3.72 14.09 -5.24
C ARG A 197 3.33 15.12 -4.17
N ALA A 198 4.31 15.78 -3.54
CA ALA A 198 4.09 16.76 -2.47
C ALA A 198 3.91 18.21 -2.96
N ALA A 199 4.62 18.65 -4.00
CA ALA A 199 4.41 19.97 -4.62
C ALA A 199 3.01 20.07 -5.24
N VAL A 200 2.52 18.92 -5.69
CA VAL A 200 1.12 18.70 -6.04
C VAL A 200 0.18 19.10 -4.87
N GLU A 201 0.54 18.84 -3.62
CA GLU A 201 -0.25 19.16 -2.42
C GLU A 201 -0.24 20.67 -2.05
N GLU A 202 0.83 21.42 -2.34
CA GLU A 202 1.03 22.79 -1.80
C GLU A 202 0.52 23.95 -2.68
N GLU A 203 0.50 23.85 -4.01
CA GLU A 203 0.12 24.97 -4.93
C GLU A 203 -1.38 25.35 -4.91
N THR A 204 -2.17 24.83 -3.97
CA THR A 204 -3.63 25.03 -3.93
C THR A 204 -4.16 25.46 -2.55
N VAL A 205 -3.27 25.90 -1.65
CA VAL A 205 -3.64 26.62 -0.42
C VAL A 205 -3.72 28.12 -0.69
#